data_AF-A0A059D2R1-F1
#
_entry.id   AF-A0A059D2R1-F1
#
_cell.length_a   1.000
_cell.length_b   1.000
_cell.length_c   1.000
_cell.angle_alpha   90.00
_cell.angle_beta   90.00
_cell.angle_gamma   90.00
#
_symmetry.space_group_name_H-M   'P 1'
#
loop_
_entity.id
_entity.type
_entity.pdbx_description
1 polymer ?
#
loop_
_entity_poly.entity_id
_entity_poly.type
_entity_poly.pdbx_seq_one_letter_code
_entity_poly.pdbx_strand_id
1 'polypeptide(L)'
;MKLLWVGIVVGLLYFREVVSGYERVGFNATELSHFEAHGASLAVANDPLMVGLTLIQNAAAKGAVCLDGTLPGYHLRRGSGSGANNWLINLEGGGWCNNVRTCVYRKKTRRGSSKYMEKEIPFTGILSSNPEDNPDFFNWNKVKLRYCDGASFTGDTQDKDAQLEFRGQRIWSAAMEDLMSKGMSSAGQALLSGCSAGGLASILHCDEFRDLFPKTTKVKCLSDGGLFLDVFDVSGERTLRNFYNGVVDLQGVKQNLPRTCIDHLDPTLCFFPQNLIASIKTPLFLLNAAYDSWQIQASLAPPAADPQGYWHECTLNHGKCSSLQIQFLQV
;
A
#
# COMPACT_ATOMS: atom_id res chain seq x y z
N MET A 1 -49.49 57.18 3.60
CA MET A 1 -48.77 57.50 4.85
C MET A 1 -48.15 56.20 5.35
N LYS A 2 -47.00 55.81 4.80
CA LYS A 2 -45.71 55.67 5.51
C LYS A 2 -45.82 54.95 6.87
N LEU A 3 -45.42 53.67 6.93
CA LEU A 3 -44.26 53.15 7.70
C LEU A 3 -44.30 51.61 7.80
N LEU A 4 -43.26 50.96 7.24
CA LEU A 4 -42.57 49.71 7.68
C LEU A 4 -43.40 48.41 7.71
N TRP A 5 -43.25 47.41 6.82
CA TRP A 5 -42.04 46.66 6.45
C TRP A 5 -41.06 46.47 7.60
N VAL A 6 -41.36 45.57 8.54
CA VAL A 6 -40.44 44.58 9.19
C VAL A 6 -41.35 43.66 10.04
N GLY A 7 -41.58 42.43 9.60
CA GLY A 7 -42.44 41.50 10.36
C GLY A 7 -42.52 40.07 9.86
N ILE A 8 -41.68 39.65 8.91
CA ILE A 8 -41.54 38.25 8.47
C ILE A 8 -40.04 37.95 8.29
N VAL A 9 -39.27 38.03 9.38
CA VAL A 9 -37.86 37.57 9.43
C VAL A 9 -37.55 36.76 10.70
N VAL A 10 -38.44 36.67 11.69
CA VAL A 10 -38.09 36.01 12.97
C VAL A 10 -38.63 34.56 13.09
N GLY A 11 -39.38 34.07 12.09
CA GLY A 11 -39.91 32.69 12.10
C GLY A 11 -39.14 31.65 11.26
N LEU A 12 -38.11 32.06 10.50
CA LEU A 12 -37.33 31.18 9.61
C LEU A 12 -35.87 30.99 10.07
N LEU A 13 -35.50 31.51 11.24
CA LEU A 13 -34.17 31.39 11.83
C LEU A 13 -34.08 30.36 12.96
N TYR A 14 -35.15 29.61 13.25
CA TYR A 14 -35.17 28.62 14.35
C TYR A 14 -35.38 27.15 13.91
N PHE A 15 -35.36 26.87 12.61
CA PHE A 15 -35.40 25.50 12.05
C PHE A 15 -34.30 25.24 11.00
N ARG A 16 -33.11 25.83 11.20
CA ARG A 16 -31.95 25.64 10.32
C ARG A 16 -30.66 25.21 11.03
N GLU A 17 -30.75 24.64 12.23
CA GLU A 17 -29.59 24.13 12.99
C GLU A 17 -29.59 22.61 13.25
N VAL A 18 -30.35 21.83 12.48
CA VAL A 18 -30.18 20.36 12.50
C VAL A 18 -30.21 19.85 11.07
N VAL A 19 -29.11 20.02 10.34
CA VAL A 19 -28.54 19.20 9.25
C VAL A 19 -27.39 20.03 8.65
N SER A 20 -26.23 20.03 9.32
CA SER A 20 -24.94 20.40 8.71
C SER A 20 -23.81 20.06 9.67
N GLY A 21 -23.31 18.84 9.56
CA GLY A 21 -22.18 18.36 10.34
C GLY A 21 -21.45 17.25 9.60
N TYR A 22 -21.12 17.49 8.32
CA TYR A 22 -20.30 16.57 7.54
C TYR A 22 -19.42 17.34 6.57
N GLU A 23 -18.44 18.08 7.11
CA GLU A 23 -17.29 18.52 6.34
C GLU A 23 -16.01 18.54 7.20
N ARG A 24 -15.00 17.83 6.68
CA ARG A 24 -13.54 17.99 6.90
C ARG A 24 -12.92 17.36 8.15
N VAL A 25 -12.60 16.07 8.04
CA VAL A 25 -11.21 15.61 8.08
C VAL A 25 -11.03 14.57 6.95
N GLY A 26 -11.02 15.04 5.71
CA GLY A 26 -10.51 14.23 4.62
C GLY A 26 -9.01 14.15 4.79
N PHE A 27 -8.47 12.93 4.99
CA PHE A 27 -7.04 12.66 4.98
C PHE A 27 -6.41 13.37 3.77
N ASN A 28 -5.63 14.41 4.05
CA ASN A 28 -4.94 15.15 3.02
C ASN A 28 -3.83 14.23 2.50
N ALA A 29 -3.85 13.86 1.23
CA ALA A 29 -2.81 13.04 0.62
C ALA A 29 -1.41 13.66 0.77
N THR A 30 -1.35 14.97 1.07
CA THR A 30 -0.17 15.77 1.40
C THR A 30 0.40 15.54 2.81
N GLU A 31 -0.36 15.03 3.78
CA GLU A 31 0.25 14.70 5.10
C GLU A 31 0.99 13.37 5.06
N LEU A 32 0.60 12.46 4.16
CA LEU A 32 1.34 11.22 3.93
C LEU A 32 2.70 11.47 3.27
N SER A 33 2.88 12.59 2.55
CA SER A 33 4.21 12.95 2.03
C SER A 33 5.20 13.32 3.14
N HIS A 34 4.73 13.72 4.33
CA HIS A 34 5.62 13.93 5.47
C HIS A 34 6.17 12.60 6.02
N PHE A 35 5.36 11.54 6.09
CA PHE A 35 5.83 10.23 6.53
C PHE A 35 6.68 9.49 5.48
N GLU A 36 6.39 9.64 4.18
CA GLU A 36 7.26 9.11 3.11
C GLU A 36 8.62 9.83 3.05
N ALA A 37 8.71 11.06 3.56
CA ALA A 37 9.95 11.86 3.55
C ALA A 37 10.89 11.61 4.75
N HIS A 38 10.41 11.01 5.85
CA HIS A 38 11.21 10.82 7.08
C HIS A 38 12.22 9.66 7.02
N GLY A 39 12.33 8.96 5.88
CA GLY A 39 13.41 8.01 5.60
C GLY A 39 14.71 8.66 5.10
N ALA A 40 14.73 9.98 4.88
CA ALA A 40 15.94 10.70 4.48
C ALA A 40 16.72 11.18 5.71
N SER A 41 17.52 10.28 6.30
CA SER A 41 18.51 10.67 7.30
C SER A 41 19.60 11.54 6.66
N LEU A 42 19.95 12.63 7.35
CA LEU A 42 20.98 13.59 6.98
C LEU A 42 22.37 12.95 7.07
N ALA A 43 22.92 12.48 5.94
CA ALA A 43 24.34 12.23 5.79
C ALA A 43 24.80 12.40 4.32
N VAL A 44 25.65 13.41 4.13
CA VAL A 44 26.66 13.65 3.07
C VAL A 44 26.28 13.40 1.60
N ALA A 45 26.29 14.50 0.86
CA ALA A 45 26.35 14.65 -0.60
C ALA A 45 26.81 13.41 -1.40
N ASN A 46 25.84 12.66 -1.91
CA ASN A 46 25.95 11.95 -3.18
C ASN A 46 24.60 12.11 -3.89
N ASP A 47 24.60 12.69 -5.09
CA ASP A 47 23.41 12.84 -5.91
C ASP A 47 22.81 11.43 -6.14
N PRO A 48 21.65 11.10 -5.55
CA PRO A 48 21.13 9.75 -5.62
C PRO A 48 20.78 9.43 -7.07
N LEU A 49 21.26 8.29 -7.57
CA LEU A 49 21.01 7.88 -8.96
C LEU A 49 19.50 7.83 -9.23
N MET A 50 19.05 8.71 -10.12
CA MET A 50 17.68 8.76 -10.62
C MET A 50 17.45 7.61 -11.61
N VAL A 51 16.36 6.87 -11.43
CA VAL A 51 16.01 5.72 -12.27
C VAL A 51 14.72 6.01 -13.01
N GLY A 52 14.74 5.90 -14.34
CA GLY A 52 13.59 6.17 -15.20
C GLY A 52 12.46 5.16 -15.11
N LEU A 53 11.24 5.65 -15.30
CA LEU A 53 10.01 4.86 -15.36
C LEU A 53 9.94 4.09 -16.69
N THR A 54 9.72 2.79 -16.61
CA THR A 54 9.43 1.92 -17.75
C THR A 54 7.98 1.46 -17.66
N LEU A 55 7.16 1.82 -18.66
CA LEU A 55 5.80 1.28 -18.80
C LEU A 55 5.83 -0.09 -19.46
N ILE A 56 5.00 -1.00 -18.96
CA ILE A 56 4.89 -2.37 -19.47
C ILE A 56 3.97 -2.37 -20.70
N GLN A 57 4.56 -2.25 -21.89
CA GLN A 57 3.81 -2.00 -23.13
C GLN A 57 2.74 -3.06 -23.44
N ASN A 58 3.04 -4.34 -23.17
CA ASN A 58 2.13 -5.46 -23.46
C ASN A 58 1.10 -5.72 -22.34
N ALA A 59 1.07 -4.90 -21.29
CA ALA A 59 0.20 -5.12 -20.14
C ALA A 59 -1.29 -4.96 -20.49
N ALA A 60 -1.65 -3.94 -21.29
CA ALA A 60 -3.04 -3.70 -21.69
C ALA A 60 -3.64 -4.89 -22.47
N ALA A 61 -2.86 -5.56 -23.32
CA ALA A 61 -3.30 -6.75 -24.06
C ALA A 61 -3.68 -7.92 -23.13
N LYS A 62 -3.18 -7.91 -21.89
CA LYS A 62 -3.49 -8.88 -20.83
C LYS A 62 -4.55 -8.35 -19.84
N GLY A 63 -5.11 -7.17 -20.10
CA GLY A 63 -5.99 -6.46 -19.18
C GLY A 63 -5.29 -5.98 -17.90
N ALA A 64 -3.96 -5.89 -17.90
CA ALA A 64 -3.18 -5.34 -16.79
C ALA A 64 -3.05 -3.83 -16.96
N VAL A 65 -3.90 -3.08 -16.27
CA VAL A 65 -3.96 -1.61 -16.32
C VAL A 65 -4.16 -1.04 -14.91
N CYS A 66 -3.69 0.18 -14.67
CA CYS A 66 -3.96 0.91 -13.43
C CYS A 66 -5.45 1.25 -13.27
N LEU A 67 -5.84 1.76 -12.10
CA LEU A 67 -7.23 2.14 -11.78
C LEU A 67 -7.92 3.02 -12.85
N ASP A 68 -7.18 3.87 -13.56
CA ASP A 68 -7.71 4.73 -14.63
C ASP A 68 -7.59 4.14 -16.05
N GLY A 69 -7.14 2.91 -16.19
CA GLY A 69 -6.91 2.24 -17.48
C GLY A 69 -5.54 2.50 -18.12
N THR A 70 -4.64 3.26 -17.48
CA THR A 70 -3.28 3.47 -18.01
C THR A 70 -2.39 2.25 -17.79
N LEU A 71 -1.29 2.16 -18.56
CA LEU A 71 -0.33 1.07 -18.40
C LEU A 71 0.36 1.12 -17.03
N PRO A 72 0.56 -0.03 -16.36
CA PRO A 72 1.44 -0.12 -15.20
C PRO A 72 2.91 0.06 -15.61
N GLY A 73 3.77 0.29 -14.63
CA GLY A 73 5.20 0.47 -14.87
C GLY A 73 6.06 0.21 -13.65
N TYR A 74 7.36 0.15 -13.87
CA TYR A 74 8.36 -0.01 -12.84
C TYR A 74 9.60 0.81 -13.17
N HIS A 75 10.46 1.02 -12.17
CA HIS A 75 11.81 1.54 -12.36
C HIS A 75 12.78 0.36 -12.26
N LEU A 76 13.74 0.26 -13.18
CA LEU A 76 14.71 -0.85 -13.20
C LEU A 76 16.13 -0.30 -13.31
N ARG A 77 16.98 -0.70 -12.37
CA ARG A 77 18.42 -0.52 -12.43
C ARG A 77 19.09 -1.89 -12.58
N ARG A 78 19.94 -2.03 -13.59
CA ARG A 78 20.70 -3.27 -13.82
C ARG A 78 21.80 -3.44 -12.78
N GLY A 79 21.99 -4.70 -12.38
CA GLY A 79 23.07 -5.11 -11.49
C GLY A 79 24.42 -5.15 -12.20
N SER A 80 25.48 -5.35 -11.43
CA SER A 80 26.87 -5.39 -11.90
C SER A 80 27.70 -6.43 -11.15
N GLY A 81 28.82 -6.85 -11.75
CA GLY A 81 29.75 -7.80 -11.13
C GLY A 81 29.06 -9.10 -10.66
N SER A 82 29.35 -9.50 -9.43
CA SER A 82 28.76 -10.70 -8.80
C SER A 82 27.25 -10.61 -8.57
N GLY A 83 26.66 -9.41 -8.53
CA GLY A 83 25.23 -9.19 -8.37
C GLY A 83 24.44 -9.14 -9.68
N ALA A 84 25.10 -9.19 -10.83
CA ALA A 84 24.46 -9.03 -12.14
C ALA A 84 23.38 -10.09 -12.46
N ASN A 85 23.44 -11.25 -11.80
CA ASN A 85 22.44 -12.33 -11.92
C ASN A 85 21.55 -12.49 -10.68
N ASN A 86 21.54 -11.52 -9.77
CA ASN A 86 20.63 -11.49 -8.63
C ASN A 86 19.60 -10.37 -8.80
N TRP A 87 18.42 -10.56 -8.24
CA TRP A 87 17.27 -9.67 -8.46
C TRP A 87 16.59 -9.30 -7.15
N LEU A 88 16.28 -8.02 -6.99
CA LEU A 88 15.50 -7.47 -5.89
C LEU A 88 14.33 -6.70 -6.48
N ILE A 89 13.12 -7.18 -6.19
CA ILE A 89 11.87 -6.58 -6.63
C ILE A 89 11.23 -5.93 -5.42
N ASN A 90 11.12 -4.60 -5.42
CA ASN A 90 10.49 -3.83 -4.36
C ASN A 90 9.10 -3.36 -4.81
N LEU A 91 8.06 -3.74 -4.08
CA LEU A 91 6.68 -3.37 -4.31
C LEU A 91 6.40 -2.05 -3.60
N GLU A 92 6.00 -1.04 -4.38
CA GLU A 92 5.61 0.26 -3.84
C GLU A 92 4.37 0.12 -2.93
N GLY A 93 4.36 0.83 -1.80
CA GLY A 93 3.21 0.93 -0.91
C GLY A 93 2.33 2.14 -1.19
N GLY A 94 1.39 2.40 -0.28
CA GLY A 94 0.56 3.61 -0.34
C GLY A 94 -0.91 3.42 -0.04
N GLY A 95 -1.22 2.59 0.95
CA GLY A 95 -2.59 2.30 1.40
C GLY A 95 -3.50 1.70 0.32
N TRP A 96 -4.80 1.76 0.54
CA TRP A 96 -5.80 1.14 -0.33
C TRP A 96 -6.95 2.12 -0.61
N CYS A 97 -7.85 1.72 -1.49
CA CYS A 97 -9.17 2.33 -1.58
C CYS A 97 -10.23 1.22 -1.40
N ASN A 98 -11.25 1.47 -0.59
CA ASN A 98 -12.18 0.44 -0.12
C ASN A 98 -13.64 0.71 -0.51
N ASN A 99 -13.89 1.75 -1.29
CA ASN A 99 -15.20 2.07 -1.86
C ASN A 99 -15.02 2.84 -3.16
N VAL A 100 -16.09 2.89 -3.98
CA VAL A 100 -16.07 3.56 -5.29
C VAL A 100 -15.57 5.00 -5.19
N ARG A 101 -16.04 5.76 -4.19
CA ARG A 101 -15.66 7.18 -4.01
C ARG A 101 -14.15 7.32 -3.77
N THR A 102 -13.58 6.55 -2.84
CA THR A 102 -12.14 6.62 -2.53
C THR A 102 -11.30 6.15 -3.71
N CYS A 103 -11.75 5.16 -4.47
CA CYS A 103 -11.05 4.68 -5.66
C CYS A 103 -11.13 5.68 -6.83
N VAL A 104 -12.26 6.36 -7.03
CA VAL A 104 -12.39 7.44 -8.03
C VAL A 104 -11.47 8.62 -7.72
N TYR A 105 -11.29 8.94 -6.43
CA TYR A 105 -10.28 9.94 -6.03
C TYR A 105 -8.87 9.42 -6.33
N ARG A 106 -8.58 8.17 -5.94
CA ARG A 106 -7.25 7.56 -6.10
C ARG A 106 -6.79 7.46 -7.55
N LYS A 107 -7.67 7.15 -8.51
CA LYS A 107 -7.32 7.03 -9.94
C LYS A 107 -6.78 8.33 -10.56
N LYS A 108 -6.98 9.47 -9.90
CA LYS A 108 -6.46 10.79 -10.30
C LYS A 108 -5.10 11.12 -9.66
N THR A 109 -4.38 10.13 -9.16
CA THR A 109 -3.09 10.30 -8.46
C THR A 109 -2.04 9.32 -9.00
N ARG A 110 -0.77 9.48 -8.57
CA ARG A 110 0.33 8.55 -8.90
C ARG A 110 0.05 7.10 -8.47
N ARG A 111 -0.86 6.90 -7.51
CA ARG A 111 -1.25 5.60 -6.95
C ARG A 111 -2.47 4.96 -7.63
N GLY A 112 -2.90 5.51 -8.75
CA GLY A 112 -3.99 4.95 -9.56
C GLY A 112 -3.86 5.21 -11.06
N SER A 113 -2.80 5.91 -11.49
CA SER A 113 -2.55 6.20 -12.90
C SER A 113 -1.08 6.52 -13.14
N SER A 114 -0.51 5.92 -14.19
CA SER A 114 0.88 6.18 -14.60
C SER A 114 1.08 7.56 -15.25
N LYS A 115 0.01 8.28 -15.56
CA LYS A 115 0.08 9.69 -16.00
C LYS A 115 0.68 10.59 -14.93
N TYR A 116 0.39 10.30 -13.67
CA TYR A 116 0.85 11.09 -12.52
C TYR A 116 2.08 10.49 -11.82
N MET A 117 2.61 9.37 -12.29
CA MET A 117 3.85 8.81 -11.78
C MET A 117 5.04 9.69 -12.17
N GLU A 118 5.93 9.90 -11.20
CA GLU A 118 7.24 10.49 -11.39
C GLU A 118 7.99 9.74 -12.49
N LYS A 119 8.56 10.49 -13.44
CA LYS A 119 9.28 9.91 -14.58
C LYS A 119 10.61 9.32 -14.16
N GLU A 120 11.19 9.84 -13.09
CA GLU A 120 12.38 9.31 -12.48
C GLU A 120 12.24 9.37 -10.95
N ILE A 121 12.81 8.40 -10.25
CA ILE A 121 12.86 8.39 -8.78
C ILE A 121 14.26 8.03 -8.30
N PRO A 122 14.69 8.55 -7.13
CA PRO A 122 15.94 8.13 -6.54
C PRO A 122 15.80 6.71 -5.99
N PHE A 123 16.81 5.89 -6.21
CA PHE A 123 16.93 4.59 -5.56
C PHE A 123 17.76 4.75 -4.28
N THR A 124 17.12 4.60 -3.13
CA THR A 124 17.70 4.76 -1.78
C THR A 124 17.48 3.51 -0.92
N GLY A 125 18.12 3.45 0.26
CA GLY A 125 18.00 2.32 1.19
C GLY A 125 18.33 0.99 0.52
N ILE A 126 17.44 -0.01 0.64
CA ILE A 126 17.62 -1.34 0.03
C ILE A 126 17.71 -1.31 -1.51
N LEU A 127 17.31 -0.20 -2.16
CA LEU A 127 17.47 0.01 -3.60
C LEU A 127 18.74 0.79 -3.96
N SER A 128 19.43 1.39 -2.98
CA SER A 128 20.64 2.18 -3.21
C SER A 128 21.72 1.37 -3.91
N SER A 129 22.50 2.02 -4.78
CA SER A 129 23.69 1.41 -5.41
C SER A 129 24.98 1.76 -4.66
N ASN A 130 24.86 2.53 -3.58
CA ASN A 130 25.97 2.83 -2.68
C ASN A 130 26.12 1.65 -1.69
N PRO A 131 27.29 0.99 -1.64
CA PRO A 131 27.52 -0.11 -0.70
C PRO A 131 27.48 0.31 0.77
N GLU A 132 27.71 1.59 1.10
CA GLU A 132 27.57 2.09 2.48
C GLU A 132 26.09 2.11 2.92
N ASP A 133 25.17 2.41 2.01
CA ASP A 133 23.73 2.42 2.30
C ASP A 133 23.10 1.03 2.14
N ASN A 134 23.66 0.19 1.27
CA ASN A 134 23.11 -1.10 0.86
C ASN A 134 24.21 -2.16 0.69
N PRO A 135 24.86 -2.60 1.78
CA PRO A 135 26.02 -3.48 1.70
C PRO A 135 25.71 -4.84 1.05
N ASP A 136 24.48 -5.31 1.17
CA ASP A 136 24.08 -6.65 0.71
C ASP A 136 23.63 -6.70 -0.75
N PHE A 137 22.94 -5.66 -1.22
CA PHE A 137 22.23 -5.69 -2.51
C PHE A 137 22.64 -4.57 -3.48
N PHE A 138 23.65 -3.75 -3.16
CA PHE A 138 23.99 -2.56 -3.95
C PHE A 138 24.22 -2.85 -5.46
N ASN A 139 24.78 -4.02 -5.79
CA ASN A 139 25.10 -4.44 -7.15
C ASN A 139 24.11 -5.42 -7.78
N TRP A 140 22.94 -5.67 -7.15
CA TRP A 140 21.89 -6.52 -7.73
C TRP A 140 21.10 -5.78 -8.81
N ASN A 141 20.37 -6.52 -9.66
CA ASN A 141 19.28 -5.92 -10.43
C ASN A 141 18.20 -5.48 -9.45
N LYS A 142 17.79 -4.22 -9.53
CA LYS A 142 16.86 -3.62 -8.57
C LYS A 142 15.67 -3.04 -9.31
N VAL A 143 14.49 -3.43 -8.87
CA VAL A 143 13.22 -3.01 -9.46
C VAL A 143 12.37 -2.37 -8.40
N LYS A 144 11.74 -1.23 -8.72
CA LYS A 144 10.61 -0.70 -7.95
C LYS A 144 9.36 -0.77 -8.81
N LEU A 145 8.49 -1.75 -8.52
CA LEU A 145 7.20 -1.90 -9.19
C LEU A 145 6.23 -0.84 -8.64
N ARG A 146 5.70 0.00 -9.53
CA ARG A 146 4.82 1.10 -9.14
C ARG A 146 3.43 0.58 -8.80
N TYR A 147 2.85 1.13 -7.74
CA TYR A 147 1.58 0.68 -7.20
C TYR A 147 0.44 1.54 -7.71
N CYS A 148 -0.49 0.92 -8.45
CA CYS A 148 -1.59 1.65 -9.08
C CYS A 148 -2.95 0.92 -9.13
N ASP A 149 -3.10 -0.18 -8.40
CA ASP A 149 -4.35 -0.97 -8.36
C ASP A 149 -5.19 -0.69 -7.11
N GLY A 150 -4.57 -0.40 -5.96
CA GLY A 150 -5.30 -0.08 -4.73
C GLY A 150 -5.73 -1.28 -3.87
N ALA A 151 -5.28 -2.50 -4.17
CA ALA A 151 -5.53 -3.74 -3.44
C ALA A 151 -4.25 -4.58 -3.23
N SER A 152 -3.09 -3.96 -2.99
CA SER A 152 -1.83 -4.71 -2.79
C SER A 152 -1.55 -5.73 -3.90
N PHE A 153 -1.83 -5.37 -5.16
CA PHE A 153 -1.67 -6.24 -6.33
C PHE A 153 -2.56 -7.51 -6.35
N THR A 154 -3.71 -7.51 -5.66
CA THR A 154 -4.56 -8.73 -5.57
C THR A 154 -5.95 -8.61 -6.18
N GLY A 155 -6.44 -7.42 -6.55
CA GLY A 155 -7.76 -7.29 -7.20
C GLY A 155 -7.78 -7.84 -8.63
N ASP A 156 -8.91 -8.40 -9.06
CA ASP A 156 -9.18 -8.63 -10.50
C ASP A 156 -10.67 -8.48 -10.86
N THR A 157 -11.15 -7.24 -10.86
CA THR A 157 -12.52 -6.87 -11.27
C THR A 157 -12.52 -5.48 -11.93
N GLN A 158 -13.71 -4.91 -12.15
CA GLN A 158 -13.88 -3.56 -12.66
C GLN A 158 -15.23 -2.99 -12.21
N ASP A 159 -15.31 -1.68 -12.11
CA ASP A 159 -16.56 -0.93 -12.01
C ASP A 159 -16.71 -0.08 -13.28
N LYS A 160 -17.62 -0.48 -14.16
CA LYS A 160 -17.81 0.18 -15.46
C LYS A 160 -18.42 1.57 -15.33
N ASP A 161 -19.32 1.76 -14.36
CA ASP A 161 -20.05 3.01 -14.16
C ASP A 161 -19.10 4.08 -13.60
N ALA A 162 -18.23 3.68 -12.67
CA ALA A 162 -17.20 4.54 -12.10
C ALA A 162 -15.94 4.63 -12.96
N GLN A 163 -15.84 3.84 -14.04
CA GLN A 163 -14.65 3.68 -14.89
C GLN A 163 -13.41 3.35 -14.04
N LEU A 164 -13.49 2.30 -13.24
CA LEU A 164 -12.40 1.80 -12.41
C LEU A 164 -11.99 0.40 -12.85
N GLU A 165 -10.68 0.22 -12.99
CA GLU A 165 -10.07 -1.06 -13.34
C GLU A 165 -9.30 -1.60 -12.13
N PHE A 166 -9.84 -2.62 -11.47
CA PHE A 166 -9.20 -3.25 -10.31
C PHE A 166 -8.36 -4.44 -10.77
N ARG A 167 -7.16 -4.17 -11.31
CA ARG A 167 -6.34 -5.18 -12.02
C ARG A 167 -5.04 -5.54 -11.31
N GLY A 168 -5.02 -5.47 -9.98
CA GLY A 168 -3.84 -5.75 -9.16
C GLY A 168 -3.14 -7.05 -9.55
N GLN A 169 -3.86 -8.17 -9.56
CA GLN A 169 -3.27 -9.48 -9.87
C GLN A 169 -2.69 -9.52 -11.28
N ARG A 170 -3.38 -8.90 -12.25
CA ARG A 170 -2.92 -8.84 -13.64
C ARG A 170 -1.68 -7.97 -13.78
N ILE A 171 -1.62 -6.84 -13.07
CA ILE A 171 -0.44 -5.98 -13.02
C ILE A 171 0.76 -6.75 -12.46
N TRP A 172 0.57 -7.47 -11.36
CA TRP A 172 1.58 -8.36 -10.80
C TRP A 172 2.09 -9.38 -11.82
N SER A 173 1.19 -10.16 -12.43
CA SER A 173 1.56 -11.17 -13.42
C SER A 173 2.28 -10.58 -14.63
N ALA A 174 1.77 -9.47 -15.18
CA ALA A 174 2.38 -8.80 -16.34
C ALA A 174 3.77 -8.24 -16.02
N ALA A 175 3.96 -7.67 -14.82
CA ALA A 175 5.25 -7.18 -14.39
C ALA A 175 6.25 -8.32 -14.18
N MET A 176 5.86 -9.40 -13.51
CA MET A 176 6.75 -10.53 -13.28
C MET A 176 7.17 -11.18 -14.59
N GLU A 177 6.24 -11.40 -15.52
CA GLU A 177 6.55 -11.96 -16.84
C GLU A 177 7.52 -11.07 -17.64
N ASP A 178 7.29 -9.75 -17.63
CA ASP A 178 8.11 -8.77 -18.35
C ASP A 178 9.53 -8.62 -17.73
N LEU A 179 9.69 -8.86 -16.43
CA LEU A 179 10.99 -8.92 -15.76
C LEU A 179 11.69 -10.26 -15.99
N MET A 180 10.93 -11.37 -16.02
CA MET A 180 11.44 -12.71 -16.38
C MET A 180 12.07 -12.68 -17.78
N SER A 181 11.39 -12.08 -18.77
CA SER A 181 11.93 -11.94 -20.13
C SER A 181 13.14 -11.00 -20.21
N LYS A 182 13.38 -10.17 -19.19
CA LYS A 182 14.53 -9.27 -19.08
C LYS A 182 15.73 -9.90 -18.37
N GLY A 183 15.69 -11.20 -18.11
CA GLY A 183 16.79 -11.98 -17.53
C GLY A 183 16.57 -12.40 -16.08
N MET A 184 15.44 -12.04 -15.46
CA MET A 184 15.12 -12.52 -14.11
C MET A 184 14.94 -14.04 -14.07
N SER A 185 14.53 -14.67 -15.17
CA SER A 185 14.38 -16.13 -15.26
C SER A 185 15.66 -16.91 -14.97
N SER A 186 16.83 -16.29 -15.15
CA SER A 186 18.14 -16.90 -14.94
C SER A 186 18.73 -16.60 -13.56
N ALA A 187 17.97 -15.95 -12.68
CA ALA A 187 18.48 -15.44 -11.41
C ALA A 187 19.06 -16.55 -10.52
N GLY A 188 20.25 -16.29 -9.96
CA GLY A 188 20.82 -17.14 -8.90
C GLY A 188 20.12 -16.91 -7.56
N GLN A 189 19.81 -15.64 -7.27
CA GLN A 189 19.06 -15.23 -6.09
C GLN A 189 17.99 -14.20 -6.46
N ALA A 190 16.82 -14.32 -5.85
CA ALA A 190 15.72 -13.37 -6.03
C ALA A 190 15.11 -13.00 -4.67
N LEU A 191 14.91 -11.70 -4.44
CA LEU A 191 14.27 -11.16 -3.24
C LEU A 191 13.03 -10.37 -3.66
N LEU A 192 11.86 -10.80 -3.20
CA LEU A 192 10.67 -9.96 -3.23
C LEU A 192 10.64 -9.13 -1.95
N SER A 193 10.48 -7.83 -2.06
CA SER A 193 10.31 -6.93 -0.93
C SER A 193 9.19 -5.94 -1.17
N GLY A 194 8.73 -5.26 -0.13
CA GLY A 194 7.82 -4.14 -0.27
C GLY A 194 7.58 -3.45 1.07
N CYS A 195 7.06 -2.22 1.01
CA CYS A 195 6.77 -1.41 2.20
C CYS A 195 5.27 -1.11 2.31
N SER A 196 4.69 -1.13 3.51
CA SER A 196 3.27 -0.82 3.75
C SER A 196 2.35 -1.74 2.94
N ALA A 197 1.46 -1.19 2.08
CA ALA A 197 0.64 -1.98 1.17
C ALA A 197 1.46 -2.90 0.23
N GLY A 198 2.68 -2.49 -0.12
CA GLY A 198 3.63 -3.32 -0.87
C GLY A 198 4.27 -4.41 -0.01
N GLY A 199 4.43 -4.17 1.30
CA GLY A 199 4.84 -5.19 2.27
C GLY A 199 3.78 -6.26 2.39
N LEU A 200 2.51 -5.87 2.56
CA LEU A 200 1.38 -6.80 2.50
C LEU A 200 1.39 -7.60 1.18
N ALA A 201 1.58 -6.92 0.04
CA ALA A 201 1.68 -7.59 -1.25
C ALA A 201 2.84 -8.61 -1.31
N SER A 202 4.00 -8.30 -0.71
CA SER A 202 5.12 -9.25 -0.65
C SER A 202 4.82 -10.50 0.18
N ILE A 203 3.90 -10.42 1.14
CA ILE A 203 3.40 -11.58 1.90
C ILE A 203 2.46 -12.38 0.99
N LEU A 204 1.46 -11.71 0.42
CA LEU A 204 0.41 -12.32 -0.40
C LEU A 204 0.96 -13.06 -1.62
N HIS A 205 1.95 -12.47 -2.30
CA HIS A 205 2.54 -13.04 -3.51
C HIS A 205 3.84 -13.81 -3.27
N CYS A 206 4.23 -14.07 -2.02
CA CYS A 206 5.54 -14.64 -1.73
C CYS A 206 5.77 -16.00 -2.40
N ASP A 207 4.81 -16.92 -2.23
CA ASP A 207 4.89 -18.26 -2.84
C ASP A 207 4.67 -18.21 -4.36
N GLU A 208 3.81 -17.32 -4.86
CA GLU A 208 3.68 -17.09 -6.32
C GLU A 208 5.01 -16.66 -6.94
N PHE A 209 5.73 -15.76 -6.27
CA PHE A 209 7.04 -15.28 -6.73
C PHE A 209 8.07 -16.41 -6.73
N ARG A 210 8.09 -17.24 -5.68
CA ARG A 210 8.93 -18.46 -5.62
C ARG A 210 8.66 -19.41 -6.78
N ASP A 211 7.38 -19.59 -7.13
CA ASP A 211 6.98 -20.55 -8.15
C ASP A 211 7.36 -20.13 -9.58
N LEU A 212 7.77 -18.86 -9.79
CA LEU A 212 8.32 -18.40 -11.07
C LEU A 212 9.70 -19.01 -11.39
N PHE A 213 10.44 -19.50 -10.38
CA PHE A 213 11.84 -19.88 -10.52
C PHE A 213 12.06 -21.40 -10.39
N PRO A 214 13.09 -21.96 -11.05
CA PRO A 214 13.50 -23.34 -10.82
C PRO A 214 13.99 -23.52 -9.38
N LYS A 215 13.86 -24.74 -8.82
CA LYS A 215 14.22 -25.07 -7.42
C LYS A 215 15.65 -24.69 -7.03
N THR A 216 16.55 -24.51 -8.00
CA THR A 216 17.95 -24.11 -7.81
C THR A 216 18.14 -22.63 -7.46
N THR A 217 17.22 -21.75 -7.87
CA THR A 217 17.28 -20.32 -7.52
C THR A 217 16.95 -20.15 -6.04
N LYS A 218 17.72 -19.33 -5.33
CA LYS A 218 17.42 -18.99 -3.93
C LYS A 218 16.43 -17.83 -3.90
N VAL A 219 15.20 -18.08 -3.45
CA VAL A 219 14.16 -17.06 -3.37
C VAL A 219 13.81 -16.78 -1.91
N LYS A 220 13.63 -15.50 -1.57
CA LYS A 220 13.16 -15.04 -0.27
C LYS A 220 12.18 -13.88 -0.45
N CYS A 221 11.40 -13.62 0.59
CA CYS A 221 10.53 -12.46 0.67
C CYS A 221 10.84 -11.61 1.91
N LEU A 222 10.63 -10.31 1.82
CA LEU A 222 10.79 -9.33 2.90
C LEU A 222 9.57 -8.41 2.91
N SER A 223 8.77 -8.49 3.96
CA SER A 223 7.69 -7.53 4.19
C SER A 223 8.15 -6.48 5.19
N ASP A 224 8.23 -5.23 4.76
CA ASP A 224 8.50 -4.06 5.61
C ASP A 224 7.19 -3.30 5.90
N GLY A 225 6.81 -3.16 7.17
CA GLY A 225 5.59 -2.44 7.57
C GLY A 225 4.31 -3.02 6.96
N GLY A 226 4.31 -4.30 6.57
CA GLY A 226 3.21 -4.97 5.87
C GLY A 226 2.36 -5.88 6.75
N LEU A 227 2.76 -6.08 8.02
CA LEU A 227 2.06 -6.91 8.99
C LEU A 227 1.02 -6.08 9.73
N PHE A 228 -0.16 -5.91 9.12
CA PHE A 228 -1.29 -5.26 9.77
C PHE A 228 -2.12 -6.26 10.58
N LEU A 229 -2.58 -5.83 11.74
CA LEU A 229 -3.33 -6.66 12.68
C LEU A 229 -4.83 -6.40 12.61
N ASP A 230 -5.60 -7.47 12.55
CA ASP A 230 -7.04 -7.45 12.80
C ASP A 230 -7.32 -7.47 14.31
N VAL A 231 -7.50 -6.28 14.88
CA VAL A 231 -7.78 -6.04 16.30
C VAL A 231 -8.90 -5.00 16.46
N PHE A 232 -9.41 -4.85 17.68
CA PHE A 232 -10.38 -3.81 17.99
C PHE A 232 -9.69 -2.44 18.11
N ASP A 233 -10.39 -1.40 17.67
CA ASP A 233 -10.00 -0.02 17.91
C ASP A 233 -10.40 0.44 19.32
N VAL A 234 -10.05 1.67 19.65
CA VAL A 234 -10.28 2.28 20.99
C VAL A 234 -11.76 2.50 21.30
N SER A 235 -12.64 2.39 20.30
CA SER A 235 -14.09 2.41 20.47
C SER A 235 -14.71 1.01 20.57
N GLY A 236 -13.90 -0.04 20.43
CA GLY A 236 -14.35 -1.44 20.49
C GLY A 236 -14.80 -2.01 19.13
N GLU A 237 -14.55 -1.31 18.03
CA GLU A 237 -14.97 -1.69 16.69
C GLU A 237 -13.82 -2.32 15.88
N ARG A 238 -14.16 -3.04 14.80
CA ARG A 238 -13.18 -3.68 13.91
C ARG A 238 -12.86 -2.80 12.70
N THR A 239 -12.39 -1.58 12.94
CA THR A 239 -12.19 -0.56 11.88
C THR A 239 -11.38 -1.08 10.68
N LEU A 240 -10.21 -1.71 10.89
CA LEU A 240 -9.40 -2.20 9.77
C LEU A 240 -10.06 -3.38 9.05
N ARG A 241 -10.76 -4.26 9.77
CA ARG A 241 -11.48 -5.37 9.15
C ARG A 241 -12.59 -4.85 8.24
N ASN A 242 -13.35 -3.86 8.69
CA ASN A 242 -14.39 -3.21 7.89
C ASN A 242 -13.79 -2.51 6.67
N PHE A 243 -12.63 -1.86 6.84
CA PHE A 243 -11.91 -1.24 5.74
C PHE A 243 -11.43 -2.28 4.71
N TYR A 244 -10.78 -3.37 5.14
CA TYR A 244 -10.33 -4.45 4.27
C TYR A 244 -11.47 -5.23 3.63
N ASN A 245 -12.62 -5.39 4.30
CA ASN A 245 -13.80 -5.99 3.69
C ASN A 245 -14.22 -5.20 2.44
N GLY A 246 -14.26 -3.87 2.54
CA GLY A 246 -14.53 -3.01 1.38
C GLY A 246 -13.48 -3.13 0.27
N VAL A 247 -12.20 -3.34 0.60
CA VAL A 247 -11.15 -3.62 -0.41
C VAL A 247 -11.41 -4.96 -1.10
N VAL A 248 -11.65 -6.01 -0.31
CA VAL A 248 -11.78 -7.39 -0.79
C VAL A 248 -13.02 -7.57 -1.65
N ASP A 249 -14.15 -7.02 -1.21
CA ASP A 249 -15.42 -7.16 -1.90
C ASP A 249 -15.48 -6.30 -3.16
N LEU A 250 -15.11 -5.01 -3.07
CA LEU A 250 -15.18 -4.10 -4.22
C LEU A 250 -14.25 -4.52 -5.35
N GLN A 251 -13.03 -4.91 -5.01
CA GLN A 251 -11.98 -5.15 -5.99
C GLN A 251 -11.90 -6.62 -6.41
N GLY A 252 -12.74 -7.48 -5.83
CA GLY A 252 -12.72 -8.93 -6.01
C GLY A 252 -11.32 -9.48 -5.75
N VAL A 253 -10.89 -9.41 -4.50
CA VAL A 253 -9.58 -9.94 -4.08
C VAL A 253 -9.65 -11.44 -3.84
N LYS A 254 -10.83 -11.96 -3.42
CA LYS A 254 -11.05 -13.35 -2.99
C LYS A 254 -10.40 -14.39 -3.91
N GLN A 255 -10.55 -14.26 -5.23
CA GLN A 255 -10.07 -15.27 -6.19
C GLN A 255 -8.54 -15.38 -6.26
N ASN A 256 -7.82 -14.39 -5.76
CA ASN A 256 -6.37 -14.30 -5.77
C ASN A 256 -5.74 -14.50 -4.39
N LEU A 257 -6.54 -14.84 -3.37
CA LEU A 257 -6.04 -15.18 -2.05
C LEU A 257 -5.65 -16.67 -1.96
N PRO A 258 -4.71 -17.03 -1.07
CA PRO A 258 -4.32 -18.42 -0.87
C PRO A 258 -5.51 -19.31 -0.49
N ARG A 259 -5.71 -20.41 -1.24
CA ARG A 259 -6.74 -21.42 -0.97
C ARG A 259 -6.63 -22.00 0.44
N THR A 260 -5.40 -22.16 0.93
CA THR A 260 -5.10 -22.59 2.30
C THR A 260 -5.80 -21.76 3.38
N CYS A 261 -6.21 -20.54 3.08
CA CYS A 261 -6.98 -19.68 3.97
C CYS A 261 -8.47 -19.60 3.58
N ILE A 262 -8.78 -19.28 2.32
CA ILE A 262 -10.18 -19.02 1.91
C ILE A 262 -11.08 -20.26 1.92
N ASP A 263 -10.51 -21.47 2.01
CA ASP A 263 -11.26 -22.71 2.20
C ASP A 263 -11.84 -22.84 3.62
N HIS A 264 -11.35 -22.04 4.59
CA HIS A 264 -11.70 -22.14 6.00
C HIS A 264 -12.09 -20.81 6.67
N LEU A 265 -11.69 -19.67 6.09
CA LEU A 265 -11.92 -18.34 6.66
C LEU A 265 -12.61 -17.42 5.65
N ASP A 266 -13.22 -16.37 6.19
CA ASP A 266 -13.73 -15.27 5.37
C ASP A 266 -12.58 -14.63 4.54
N PRO A 267 -12.79 -14.32 3.25
CA PRO A 267 -11.76 -13.71 2.41
C PRO A 267 -11.15 -12.43 2.99
N THR A 268 -11.93 -11.64 3.74
CA THR A 268 -11.42 -10.45 4.44
C THR A 268 -10.35 -10.81 5.45
N LEU A 269 -10.57 -11.88 6.24
CA LEU A 269 -9.59 -12.38 7.20
C LEU A 269 -8.34 -12.89 6.50
N CYS A 270 -8.49 -13.50 5.32
CA CYS A 270 -7.37 -13.93 4.49
C CYS A 270 -6.58 -12.79 3.86
N PHE A 271 -7.09 -11.55 3.87
CA PHE A 271 -6.28 -10.39 3.48
C PHE A 271 -5.37 -9.90 4.62
N PHE A 272 -5.61 -10.33 5.86
CA PHE A 272 -4.73 -10.06 6.99
C PHE A 272 -3.58 -11.07 7.08
N PRO A 273 -2.32 -10.62 7.13
CA PRO A 273 -1.15 -11.50 7.19
C PRO A 273 -1.17 -12.54 8.32
N GLN A 274 -1.73 -12.18 9.48
CA GLN A 274 -1.80 -13.07 10.65
C GLN A 274 -2.48 -14.42 10.36
N ASN A 275 -3.35 -14.47 9.34
CA ASN A 275 -4.07 -15.68 8.95
C ASN A 275 -3.37 -16.47 7.81
N LEU A 276 -2.31 -15.91 7.22
CA LEU A 276 -1.62 -16.49 6.07
C LEU A 276 -0.18 -16.89 6.34
N ILE A 277 0.55 -16.12 7.16
CA ILE A 277 2.01 -16.25 7.32
C ILE A 277 2.43 -17.67 7.69
N ALA A 278 1.67 -18.35 8.56
CA ALA A 278 1.98 -19.73 8.97
C ALA A 278 1.91 -20.74 7.82
N SER A 279 1.22 -20.41 6.72
CA SER A 279 1.07 -21.28 5.55
C SER A 279 2.08 -20.98 4.41
N ILE A 280 2.81 -19.87 4.51
CA ILE A 280 3.81 -19.47 3.51
C ILE A 280 5.01 -20.42 3.59
N LYS A 281 5.37 -21.00 2.45
CA LYS A 281 6.46 -21.99 2.37
C LYS A 281 7.80 -21.35 2.10
N THR A 282 7.80 -20.24 1.38
CA THR A 282 9.01 -19.49 1.02
C THR A 282 9.54 -18.73 2.24
N PRO A 283 10.86 -18.68 2.47
CA PRO A 283 11.41 -17.92 3.59
C PRO A 283 11.00 -16.44 3.52
N LEU A 284 10.20 -16.03 4.49
CA LEU A 284 9.66 -14.68 4.64
C LEU A 284 10.29 -14.02 5.85
N PHE A 285 10.91 -12.86 5.65
CA PHE A 285 11.35 -11.98 6.72
C PHE A 285 10.29 -10.90 6.95
N LEU A 286 9.87 -10.72 8.20
CA LEU A 286 8.93 -9.69 8.61
C LEU A 286 9.70 -8.60 9.35
N LEU A 287 9.75 -7.41 8.76
CA LEU A 287 10.22 -6.19 9.42
C LEU A 287 8.97 -5.35 9.71
N ASN A 288 8.64 -5.15 10.98
CA ASN A 288 7.51 -4.33 11.36
C ASN A 288 7.83 -3.55 12.63
N ALA A 289 7.43 -2.28 12.69
CA ALA A 289 7.50 -1.54 13.94
C ALA A 289 6.53 -2.16 14.95
N ALA A 290 6.94 -2.20 16.22
CA ALA A 290 6.05 -2.63 17.30
C ALA A 290 4.81 -1.71 17.42
N TYR A 291 5.01 -0.42 17.14
CA TYR A 291 3.97 0.60 17.12
C TYR A 291 3.94 1.25 15.73
N ASP A 292 3.39 0.53 14.76
CA ASP A 292 3.24 1.05 13.40
C ASP A 292 2.34 2.29 13.39
N SER A 293 2.88 3.42 12.91
CA SER A 293 2.18 4.70 12.96
C SER A 293 0.90 4.69 12.10
N TRP A 294 0.91 3.97 10.99
CA TRP A 294 -0.26 3.86 10.13
C TRP A 294 -1.34 3.00 10.79
N GLN A 295 -0.99 1.83 11.35
CA GLN A 295 -1.93 0.99 12.10
C GLN A 295 -2.59 1.81 13.22
N ILE A 296 -1.80 2.55 14.01
CA ILE A 296 -2.33 3.36 15.11
C ILE A 296 -3.31 4.42 14.60
N GLN A 297 -2.92 5.22 13.62
CA GLN A 297 -3.73 6.35 13.13
C GLN A 297 -4.92 5.93 12.26
N ALA A 298 -4.79 4.87 11.47
CA ALA A 298 -5.80 4.46 10.50
C ALA A 298 -6.74 3.37 11.03
N SER A 299 -6.33 2.63 12.06
CA SER A 299 -7.14 1.51 12.59
C SER A 299 -7.37 1.51 14.09
N LEU A 300 -6.36 1.76 14.93
CA LEU A 300 -6.52 1.58 16.38
C LEU A 300 -7.18 2.80 17.03
N ALA A 301 -6.74 4.00 16.68
CA ALA A 301 -7.28 5.24 17.20
C ALA A 301 -7.48 6.29 16.10
N PRO A 302 -8.26 5.97 15.04
CA PRO A 302 -8.63 6.97 14.06
C PRO A 302 -9.51 8.06 14.71
N PRO A 303 -9.57 9.27 14.13
CA PRO A 303 -10.41 10.36 14.67
C PRO A 303 -11.89 9.99 14.86
N ALA A 304 -12.40 9.04 14.07
CA ALA A 304 -13.77 8.54 14.20
C ALA A 304 -13.98 7.66 15.45
N ALA A 305 -12.94 6.95 15.92
CA ALA A 305 -12.97 6.12 17.12
C ALA A 305 -12.55 6.90 18.39
N ASP A 306 -11.91 8.06 18.23
CA ASP A 306 -11.50 8.96 19.32
C ASP A 306 -12.09 10.39 19.14
N PRO A 307 -13.43 10.57 19.24
CA PRO A 307 -14.06 11.87 18.99
C PRO A 307 -13.66 12.97 19.97
N GLN A 308 -13.08 12.60 21.11
CA GLN A 308 -12.70 13.48 22.21
C GLN A 308 -11.19 13.80 22.18
N GLY A 309 -10.43 13.17 21.27
CA GLY A 309 -9.02 13.46 21.05
C GLY A 309 -8.09 12.93 22.16
N TYR A 310 -8.52 11.95 22.96
CA TYR A 310 -7.69 11.38 24.04
C TYR A 310 -6.42 10.70 23.51
N TRP A 311 -6.48 10.18 22.29
CA TRP A 311 -5.41 9.47 21.62
C TRP A 311 -4.59 10.35 20.67
N HIS A 312 -5.03 11.58 20.39
CA HIS A 312 -4.42 12.45 19.38
C HIS A 312 -2.89 12.56 19.51
N GLU A 313 -2.39 12.98 20.67
CA GLU A 313 -0.94 13.13 20.90
C GLU A 313 -0.18 11.79 20.83
N CYS A 314 -0.79 10.71 21.34
CA CYS A 314 -0.23 9.36 21.32
C CYS A 314 -0.13 8.81 19.89
N THR A 315 -1.11 9.11 19.03
CA THR A 315 -1.13 8.67 17.62
C THR A 315 -0.05 9.36 16.77
N LEU A 316 0.32 10.59 17.13
CA LEU A 316 1.37 11.36 16.47
C LEU A 316 2.76 11.00 17.00
N ASN A 317 2.87 10.67 18.29
CA ASN A 317 4.12 10.29 18.93
C ASN A 317 3.86 9.30 20.07
N HIS A 318 4.32 8.06 19.89
CA HIS A 318 4.13 7.00 20.89
C HIS A 318 4.78 7.33 22.26
N GLY A 319 5.80 8.19 22.28
CA GLY A 319 6.39 8.71 23.52
C GLY A 319 5.47 9.62 24.34
N LYS A 320 4.34 10.06 23.78
CA LYS A 320 3.30 10.83 24.47
C LYS A 320 2.12 9.97 24.93
N CYS A 321 2.14 8.66 24.69
CA CYS A 321 1.11 7.76 25.18
C CYS A 321 1.22 7.61 26.70
N SER A 322 0.07 7.65 27.37
CA SER A 322 -0.05 7.19 28.76
C SER A 322 0.23 5.69 28.88
N SER A 323 0.53 5.22 30.09
CA SER A 323 0.76 3.78 30.35
C SER A 323 -0.41 2.90 29.93
N LEU A 324 -1.66 3.38 30.10
CA LEU A 324 -2.86 2.66 29.67
C LEU A 324 -2.97 2.58 28.14
N GLN A 325 -2.59 3.65 27.43
CA GLN A 325 -2.57 3.65 25.97
C GLN A 325 -1.50 2.70 25.43
N ILE A 326 -0.30 2.70 26.01
CA ILE A 326 0.74 1.73 25.63
C ILE A 326 0.28 0.30 25.89
N GLN A 327 -0.34 0.03 27.04
CA GLN A 327 -0.85 -1.31 27.35
C GLN A 327 -1.88 -1.78 26.32
N PHE A 328 -2.74 -0.88 25.83
CA PHE A 328 -3.68 -1.20 24.76
C PHE A 328 -2.99 -1.48 23.41
N LEU A 329 -1.90 -0.77 23.09
CA LEU A 329 -1.14 -0.99 21.85
C LEU A 329 -0.33 -2.31 21.85
N GLN A 330 -0.05 -2.90 23.02
CA GLN A 330 0.72 -4.12 23.18
C GLN A 330 -0.14 -5.38 23.04
N VAL A 331 -0.86 -5.49 21.92
CA VAL A 331 -1.69 -6.64 21.55
C VAL A 331 -0.86 -7.85 21.12
#